data_AF-A0A8H8RBZ5-F1
#
_entry.id   AF-A0A8H8RBZ5-F1
#
_cell.length_a   1.000
_cell.length_b   1.000
_cell.length_c   1.000
_cell.angle_alpha   90.00
_cell.angle_beta   90.00
_cell.angle_gamma   90.00
#
_symmetry.space_group_name_H-M   'P 1'
#
loop_
_entity.id
_entity.type
_entity.pdbx_description
1 polymer ?
#
loop_
_entity_poly.entity_id
_entity_poly.type
_entity_poly.pdbx_seq_one_letter_code
_entity_poly.pdbx_strand_id
1 'polypeptide(L)'
;MTSSSKSVSTSTSKSKFPPITSLTTHLLHLSPPAFARATQNPFLERAGRGTLAQDVLARWLAQDRLYAQAYVRFAAGWIGRVQLRVVVDGGVFEERMKLIMIFMQTRLVDLLLDALNNVRRELKFFEDVAVRYGLDLNSCVTEGESEGVRGYKRLFEDVGGSLCWRVWYCFGGLRK
;
A
#
# COMPACT_ATOMS: atom_id res chain seq x y z
N MET A 1 34.12 -54.44 -11.78
CA MET A 1 34.14 -52.97 -11.62
C MET A 1 34.66 -52.36 -12.92
N THR A 2 33.77 -51.95 -13.81
CA THR A 2 34.12 -51.10 -14.96
C THR A 2 32.99 -50.07 -15.12
N SER A 3 33.31 -48.82 -14.78
CA SER A 3 32.41 -47.67 -14.86
C SER A 3 32.49 -47.09 -16.27
N SER A 4 31.36 -47.00 -16.98
CA SER A 4 31.20 -46.18 -18.17
C SER A 4 30.35 -44.98 -17.82
N SER A 5 30.98 -43.80 -17.75
CA SER A 5 30.30 -42.53 -17.56
C SER A 5 29.79 -42.01 -18.91
N LYS A 6 28.47 -41.93 -19.10
CA LYS A 6 27.85 -41.19 -20.20
C LYS A 6 27.64 -39.74 -19.77
N SER A 7 28.30 -38.80 -20.45
CA SER A 7 28.02 -37.37 -20.35
C SER A 7 26.73 -37.06 -21.11
N VAL A 8 25.70 -36.60 -20.38
CA VAL A 8 24.47 -36.05 -20.98
C VAL A 8 24.69 -34.55 -21.18
N SER A 9 24.88 -34.14 -22.44
CA SER A 9 24.85 -32.74 -22.85
C SER A 9 23.40 -32.27 -22.96
N THR A 10 22.94 -31.45 -22.02
CA THR A 10 21.63 -30.79 -22.05
C THR A 10 21.68 -29.59 -23.00
N SER A 11 21.02 -29.70 -24.15
CA SER A 11 20.80 -28.60 -25.09
C SER A 11 19.63 -27.73 -24.63
N THR A 12 19.91 -26.50 -24.21
CA THR A 12 18.88 -25.54 -23.81
C THR A 12 18.25 -24.91 -25.06
N SER A 13 17.01 -25.29 -25.39
CA SER A 13 16.26 -24.64 -26.46
C SER A 13 15.88 -23.21 -26.06
N LYS A 14 16.37 -22.20 -26.80
CA LYS A 14 15.96 -20.80 -26.62
C LYS A 14 14.48 -20.63 -27.01
N SER A 15 13.65 -20.22 -26.05
CA SER A 15 12.24 -19.86 -26.28
C SER A 15 12.12 -18.72 -27.30
N LYS A 16 11.19 -18.85 -28.25
CA LYS A 16 10.92 -17.89 -29.36
C LYS A 16 10.06 -16.68 -28.97
N PHE A 17 9.59 -16.58 -27.73
CA PHE A 17 8.70 -15.50 -27.31
C PHE A 17 9.46 -14.43 -26.52
N PRO A 18 9.17 -13.13 -26.77
CA PRO A 18 9.73 -12.07 -25.93
C PRO A 18 9.31 -12.32 -24.47
N PRO A 19 10.20 -12.09 -23.49
CA PRO A 19 9.86 -12.27 -22.10
C PRO A 19 8.65 -11.40 -21.76
N ILE A 20 7.59 -12.02 -21.25
CA ILE A 20 6.41 -11.30 -20.78
C ILE A 20 6.86 -10.46 -19.58
N THR A 21 7.02 -9.16 -19.78
CA THR A 21 7.28 -8.22 -18.68
C THR A 21 6.00 -8.03 -17.89
N SER A 22 6.08 -8.14 -16.55
CA SER A 22 4.93 -7.83 -15.71
C SER A 22 4.51 -6.36 -15.91
N LEU A 23 3.24 -6.07 -15.64
CA LEU A 23 2.73 -4.70 -15.65
C LEU A 23 3.56 -3.78 -14.75
N THR A 24 3.97 -4.26 -13.57
CA THR A 24 4.79 -3.48 -12.64
C THR A 24 6.16 -3.14 -13.21
N THR A 25 6.83 -4.09 -13.87
CA THR A 25 8.10 -3.83 -14.55
C THR A 25 7.92 -2.80 -15.65
N HIS A 26 6.86 -2.92 -16.45
CA HIS A 26 6.55 -1.95 -17.49
C HIS A 26 6.32 -0.53 -16.91
N LEU A 27 5.50 -0.39 -15.86
CA LEU A 27 5.22 0.89 -15.21
C LEU A 27 6.49 1.55 -14.64
N LEU A 28 7.40 0.77 -14.05
CA LEU A 28 8.69 1.29 -13.55
C LEU A 28 9.57 1.85 -14.68
N HIS A 29 9.49 1.26 -15.88
CA HIS A 29 10.22 1.75 -17.06
C HIS A 29 9.62 3.02 -17.68
N LEU A 30 8.38 3.40 -17.36
CA LEU A 30 7.76 4.61 -17.91
C LEU A 30 8.34 5.90 -17.34
N SER A 31 8.84 5.90 -16.10
CA SER A 31 9.43 7.10 -15.49
C SER A 31 10.64 6.79 -14.60
N PRO A 32 11.76 6.31 -15.17
CA PRO A 32 12.95 5.97 -14.40
C PRO A 32 13.50 7.14 -13.55
N PRO A 33 13.56 8.39 -14.05
CA PRO A 33 14.04 9.51 -13.24
C PRO A 33 13.15 9.82 -12.02
N ALA A 34 11.82 9.70 -12.16
CA ALA A 34 10.91 9.94 -11.04
C ALA A 34 11.04 8.83 -9.98
N PHE A 35 11.15 7.57 -10.42
CA PHE A 35 11.37 6.44 -9.54
C PHE A 35 12.70 6.58 -8.75
N ALA A 36 13.79 6.94 -9.43
CA ALA A 36 15.08 7.18 -8.79
C ALA A 36 14.99 8.31 -7.75
N ARG A 37 14.37 9.45 -8.07
CA ARG A 37 14.21 10.56 -7.12
C ARG A 37 13.37 10.17 -5.89
N ALA A 38 12.35 9.34 -6.07
CA ALA A 38 11.50 8.88 -4.99
C ALA A 38 12.19 7.88 -4.05
N THR A 39 13.13 7.08 -4.56
CA THR A 39 13.73 5.95 -3.81
C THR A 39 15.18 6.18 -3.40
N GLN A 40 15.89 7.13 -4.02
CA GLN A 40 17.31 7.43 -3.77
C GLN A 40 17.50 8.86 -3.25
N ASN A 41 16.55 9.36 -2.47
CA ASN A 41 16.66 10.68 -1.85
C ASN A 41 17.69 10.67 -0.70
N PRO A 42 18.51 11.74 -0.52
CA PRO A 42 19.44 11.87 0.60
C PRO A 42 18.82 11.63 1.99
N PHE A 43 17.54 11.95 2.17
CA PHE A 43 16.80 11.62 3.40
C PHE A 43 16.81 10.11 3.69
N LEU A 44 16.50 9.28 2.67
CA LEU A 44 16.45 7.82 2.81
C LEU A 44 17.84 7.23 3.05
N GLU A 45 18.87 7.77 2.38
CA GLU A 45 20.26 7.37 2.61
C GLU A 45 20.68 7.63 4.06
N ARG A 46 20.41 8.84 4.58
CA ARG A 46 20.72 9.21 5.96
C ARG A 46 19.89 8.42 6.97
N ALA A 47 18.62 8.14 6.66
CA ALA A 47 17.77 7.28 7.48
C ALA A 47 18.36 5.87 7.59
N GLY A 48 18.75 5.28 6.46
CA GLY A 48 19.37 3.95 6.41
C GLY A 48 20.71 3.86 7.13
N ARG A 49 21.46 4.96 7.21
CA ARG A 49 22.71 5.05 8.01
C ARG A 49 22.50 5.43 9.47
N GLY A 50 21.27 5.77 9.88
CA GLY A 50 20.98 6.26 11.23
C GLY A 50 21.60 7.63 11.55
N THR A 51 21.85 8.46 10.53
CA THR A 51 22.51 9.79 10.68
C THR A 51 21.54 10.97 10.49
N LEU A 52 20.24 10.71 10.55
CA LEU A 52 19.24 11.77 10.57
C LEU A 52 19.27 12.52 11.90
N ALA A 53 19.12 13.84 11.82
CA ALA A 53 18.93 14.65 13.00
C ALA A 53 17.57 14.34 13.64
N GLN A 54 17.51 14.40 14.96
CA GLN A 54 16.33 13.99 15.73
C GLN A 54 15.09 14.83 15.38
N ASP A 55 15.26 16.13 15.17
CA ASP A 55 14.20 17.06 14.76
C ASP A 55 13.66 16.72 13.37
N VAL A 56 14.53 16.33 12.44
CA VAL A 56 14.16 15.94 11.08
C VAL A 56 13.36 14.64 11.11
N LEU A 57 13.80 13.66 11.91
CA LEU A 57 13.08 12.41 12.10
C LEU A 57 11.72 12.62 12.75
N ALA A 58 11.65 13.45 13.80
CA ALA A 58 10.40 13.76 14.50
C ALA A 58 9.39 14.43 13.56
N ARG A 59 9.83 15.43 12.77
CA ARG A 59 8.98 16.08 11.77
C ARG A 59 8.50 15.11 10.70
N TRP A 60 9.39 14.24 10.20
CA TRP A 60 9.00 13.23 9.22
C TRP A 60 7.95 12.25 9.80
N LEU A 61 8.15 11.72 11.01
CA LEU A 61 7.19 10.83 11.67
C LEU A 61 5.84 11.52 11.94
N ALA A 62 5.85 12.80 12.31
CA ALA A 62 4.64 13.57 12.51
C ALA A 62 3.81 13.69 11.21
N GLN A 63 4.47 13.88 10.06
CA GLN A 63 3.82 13.90 8.75
C GLN A 63 3.39 12.49 8.30
N ASP A 64 4.21 11.47 8.56
CA ASP A 64 3.92 10.08 8.21
C ASP A 64 2.70 9.55 8.97
N ARG A 65 2.50 9.99 10.22
CA ARG A 65 1.26 9.73 10.98
C ARG A 65 0.02 10.29 10.29
N LEU A 66 0.08 11.52 9.75
CA LEU A 66 -1.04 12.13 9.02
C LEU A 66 -1.33 11.39 7.71
N TYR A 67 -0.29 10.95 7.02
CA TYR A 67 -0.40 10.10 5.83
C TYR A 67 -1.05 8.75 6.15
N ALA A 68 -0.54 8.04 7.16
CA ALA A 68 -1.07 6.74 7.60
C ALA A 68 -2.56 6.83 8.00
N GLN A 69 -2.96 7.90 8.71
CA GLN A 69 -4.36 8.15 9.03
C GLN A 69 -5.24 8.35 7.78
N ALA A 70 -4.71 9.04 6.75
CA ALA A 70 -5.42 9.20 5.49
C ALA A 70 -5.53 7.86 4.73
N TYR A 71 -4.47 7.06 4.73
CA TYR A 71 -4.46 5.72 4.15
C TYR A 71 -5.51 4.79 4.80
N VAL A 72 -5.66 4.84 6.13
CA VAL A 72 -6.71 4.06 6.83
C VAL A 72 -8.11 4.40 6.31
N ARG A 73 -8.43 5.69 6.15
CA ARG A 73 -9.72 6.12 5.61
C ARG A 73 -9.93 5.68 4.17
N PHE A 74 -8.88 5.80 3.36
CA PHE A 74 -8.89 5.36 1.97
C PHE A 74 -9.15 3.85 1.84
N ALA A 75 -8.35 3.02 2.52
CA ALA A 75 -8.48 1.56 2.47
C ALA A 75 -9.83 1.08 3.01
N ALA A 76 -10.31 1.65 4.12
CA ALA A 76 -11.65 1.34 4.64
C ALA A 76 -12.76 1.71 3.64
N GLY A 77 -12.64 2.86 2.96
CA GLY A 77 -13.57 3.26 1.91
C GLY A 77 -13.55 2.32 0.70
N TRP A 78 -12.42 1.70 0.37
CA TRP A 78 -12.33 0.69 -0.68
C TRP A 78 -13.01 -0.61 -0.27
N ILE A 79 -12.74 -1.11 0.94
CA ILE A 79 -13.41 -2.30 1.48
C ILE A 79 -14.93 -2.14 1.40
N GLY A 80 -15.46 -0.99 1.82
CA GLY A 80 -16.90 -0.71 1.77
C GLY A 80 -17.51 -0.67 0.36
N ARG A 81 -16.70 -0.63 -0.70
CA ARG A 81 -17.14 -0.61 -2.11
C ARG A 81 -16.98 -1.94 -2.82
N VAL A 82 -16.09 -2.81 -2.34
CA VAL A 82 -15.92 -4.12 -2.96
C VAL A 82 -17.20 -4.93 -2.77
N GLN A 83 -17.83 -5.31 -3.88
CA GLN A 83 -19.02 -6.16 -3.87
C GLN A 83 -18.61 -7.61 -3.71
N LEU A 84 -18.55 -8.11 -2.49
CA LEU A 84 -18.35 -9.55 -2.24
C LEU A 84 -19.62 -10.30 -2.66
N ARG A 85 -19.59 -10.89 -3.86
CA ARG A 85 -20.69 -11.73 -4.35
C ARG A 85 -20.49 -13.16 -3.87
N VAL A 86 -21.54 -13.74 -3.30
CA VAL A 86 -21.61 -15.18 -3.03
C VAL A 86 -22.34 -15.82 -4.21
N VAL A 87 -21.69 -16.74 -4.92
CA VAL A 87 -22.36 -17.52 -5.97
C VAL A 87 -23.16 -18.62 -5.28
N VAL A 88 -24.47 -18.59 -5.51
CA VAL A 88 -25.37 -19.72 -5.26
C VAL A 88 -25.71 -20.27 -6.66
N ASP A 89 -25.34 -21.53 -6.89
CA ASP A 89 -25.37 -22.33 -8.14
C ASP A 89 -26.03 -21.75 -9.40
N GLY A 90 -25.32 -21.83 -10.54
CA GLY A 90 -25.93 -21.64 -11.87
C GLY A 90 -24.98 -21.51 -13.06
N GLY A 91 -24.51 -22.64 -13.62
CA GLY A 91 -24.07 -22.80 -15.02
C GLY A 91 -22.57 -22.66 -15.36
N VAL A 92 -22.01 -23.68 -16.02
CA VAL A 92 -20.56 -24.05 -16.06
C VAL A 92 -19.57 -23.03 -16.69
N PHE A 93 -19.95 -22.19 -17.66
CA PHE A 93 -18.98 -21.34 -18.38
C PHE A 93 -18.96 -19.87 -17.92
N GLU A 94 -20.13 -19.27 -17.67
CA GLU A 94 -20.23 -17.98 -16.97
C GLU A 94 -19.68 -18.05 -15.55
N GLU A 95 -19.72 -19.23 -14.92
CA GLU A 95 -19.15 -19.49 -13.60
C GLU A 95 -17.64 -19.21 -13.52
N ARG A 96 -16.83 -19.54 -14.53
CA ARG A 96 -15.36 -19.37 -14.41
C ARG A 96 -14.94 -17.92 -14.27
N MET A 97 -15.47 -17.01 -15.11
CA MET A 97 -15.15 -15.58 -14.99
C MET A 97 -15.74 -14.97 -13.72
N LYS A 98 -16.95 -15.39 -13.31
CA LYS A 98 -17.57 -14.97 -12.04
C LYS A 98 -16.72 -15.41 -10.84
N LEU A 99 -16.25 -16.66 -10.82
CA LEU A 99 -15.39 -17.20 -9.77
C LEU A 99 -14.05 -16.47 -9.69
N ILE A 100 -13.41 -16.16 -10.83
CA ILE A 100 -12.17 -15.36 -10.85
C ILE A 100 -12.43 -13.97 -10.29
N MET A 101 -13.53 -13.31 -10.67
CA MET A 101 -13.87 -11.98 -10.15
C MET A 101 -14.05 -12.02 -8.63
N ILE A 102 -14.81 -12.99 -8.11
CA ILE A 102 -15.05 -13.17 -6.67
C ILE A 102 -13.74 -13.43 -5.95
N PHE A 103 -12.91 -14.33 -6.47
CA PHE A 103 -11.60 -14.61 -5.90
C PHE A 103 -10.73 -13.36 -5.83
N MET A 104 -10.70 -12.53 -6.88
CA MET A 104 -9.94 -11.28 -6.88
C MET A 104 -10.52 -10.25 -5.91
N GLN A 105 -11.84 -10.15 -5.79
CA GLN A 105 -12.52 -9.25 -4.84
C GLN A 105 -12.25 -9.65 -3.39
N THR A 106 -12.37 -10.94 -3.07
CA THR A 106 -12.03 -11.49 -1.75
C THR A 106 -10.58 -11.24 -1.42
N ARG A 107 -9.65 -11.56 -2.33
CA ARG A 107 -8.23 -11.30 -2.15
C ARG A 107 -7.90 -9.83 -1.95
N LEU A 108 -8.60 -8.94 -2.66
CA LEU A 108 -8.44 -7.50 -2.48
C LEU A 108 -8.87 -7.07 -1.07
N VAL A 109 -10.01 -7.57 -0.58
CA VAL A 109 -10.49 -7.28 0.78
C VAL A 109 -9.51 -7.81 1.82
N ASP A 110 -9.06 -9.06 1.70
CA ASP A 110 -8.09 -9.65 2.62
C ASP A 110 -6.80 -8.85 2.67
N LEU A 111 -6.27 -8.47 1.49
CA LEU A 111 -5.06 -7.64 1.39
C LEU A 111 -5.25 -6.27 2.06
N LEU A 112 -6.40 -5.63 1.87
CA LEU A 112 -6.69 -4.33 2.49
C LEU A 112 -6.85 -4.45 4.00
N LEU A 113 -7.46 -5.53 4.50
CA LEU A 113 -7.57 -5.79 5.94
C LEU A 113 -6.19 -6.03 6.57
N ASP A 114 -5.35 -6.83 5.92
CA ASP A 114 -3.96 -7.04 6.35
C ASP A 114 -3.17 -5.74 6.36
N ALA A 115 -3.31 -4.91 5.32
CA ALA A 115 -2.66 -3.61 5.25
C ALA A 115 -3.12 -2.68 6.38
N LEU A 116 -4.43 -2.62 6.67
CA LEU A 116 -4.97 -1.83 7.78
C LEU A 116 -4.44 -2.30 9.15
N ASN A 117 -4.34 -3.61 9.36
CA ASN A 117 -3.74 -4.19 10.56
C ASN A 117 -2.26 -3.81 10.68
N ASN A 118 -1.50 -3.84 9.57
CA ASN A 118 -0.09 -3.44 9.56
C ASN A 118 0.06 -1.96 9.93
N VAL A 119 -0.69 -1.06 9.28
CA VAL A 119 -0.67 0.38 9.56
C VAL A 119 -1.03 0.68 11.01
N ARG A 120 -2.01 -0.03 11.58
CA ARG A 120 -2.37 0.16 13.00
C ARG A 120 -1.24 -0.23 13.94
N ARG A 121 -0.51 -1.31 13.64
CA ARG A 121 0.66 -1.73 14.43
C ARG A 121 1.81 -0.73 14.28
N GLU A 122 2.05 -0.23 13.07
CA GLU A 122 3.08 0.78 12.79
C GLU A 122 2.81 2.10 13.50
N LEU A 123 1.57 2.58 13.50
CA LEU A 123 1.18 3.79 14.23
C LEU A 123 1.44 3.68 15.74
N LYS A 124 1.14 2.52 16.33
CA LYS A 124 1.47 2.26 17.75
C LYS A 124 2.98 2.22 17.96
N PHE A 125 3.71 1.56 17.07
CA PHE A 125 5.16 1.53 17.12
C PHE A 125 5.78 2.93 17.06
N PHE A 126 5.24 3.85 16.25
CA PHE A 126 5.70 5.25 16.23
C PHE A 126 5.50 5.96 17.56
N GLU A 127 4.36 5.76 18.21
CA GLU A 127 4.08 6.33 19.55
C GLU A 127 5.06 5.78 20.59
N ASP A 128 5.31 4.47 20.60
CA ASP A 128 6.25 3.82 21.52
C ASP A 128 7.71 4.30 21.29
N VAL A 129 8.14 4.41 20.03
CA VAL A 129 9.46 4.92 19.65
C VAL A 129 9.61 6.39 20.04
N ALA A 130 8.59 7.20 19.81
CA ALA A 130 8.64 8.61 20.15
C ALA A 130 8.83 8.84 21.66
N VAL A 131 8.11 8.08 22.50
CA VAL A 131 8.30 8.12 23.95
C VAL A 131 9.71 7.68 24.32
N ARG A 132 10.19 6.57 23.75
CA ARG A 132 11.51 6.01 24.08
C ARG A 132 12.68 6.94 23.76
N TYR A 133 12.58 7.68 22.65
CA TYR A 133 13.65 8.55 22.16
C TYR A 133 13.37 10.04 22.36
N GLY A 134 12.28 10.41 23.04
CA GLY A 134 11.91 11.81 23.28
C GLY A 134 11.64 12.58 21.98
N LEU A 135 10.97 11.95 21.00
CA LEU A 135 10.59 12.60 19.74
C LEU A 135 9.26 13.33 19.91
N ASP A 136 9.19 14.60 19.50
CA ASP A 136 7.94 15.35 19.47
C ASP A 136 7.16 15.11 18.16
N LEU A 137 6.19 14.20 18.22
CA LEU A 137 5.30 13.90 17.09
C LEU A 137 4.18 14.94 16.91
N ASN A 138 4.06 15.94 17.78
CA ASN A 138 3.06 17.00 17.66
C ASN A 138 3.58 18.21 16.86
N SER A 139 4.82 18.16 16.35
CA SER A 139 5.41 19.19 15.49
C SER A 139 4.56 19.52 14.25
N CYS A 140 3.76 18.58 13.74
CA CYS A 140 2.84 18.86 12.63
C CYS A 140 1.66 19.76 13.01
N VAL A 141 1.34 19.91 14.30
CA VAL A 141 0.29 20.83 14.79
C VAL A 141 0.73 22.28 14.65
N THR A 142 2.03 22.54 14.83
CA THR A 142 2.61 23.90 14.72
C THR A 142 3.04 24.23 13.30
N GLU A 143 3.64 23.28 12.58
CA GLU A 143 4.16 23.49 11.21
C GLU A 143 3.11 23.26 10.12
N GLY A 144 2.01 22.60 10.45
CA GLY A 144 0.96 22.22 9.51
C GLY A 144 1.32 21.02 8.62
N GLU A 145 0.42 20.70 7.69
CA GLU A 145 0.58 19.57 6.79
C GLU A 145 1.48 19.93 5.60
N SER A 146 2.49 19.09 5.35
CA SER A 146 3.38 19.23 4.19
C SER A 146 2.62 19.08 2.86
N GLU A 147 3.17 19.66 1.80
CA GLU A 147 2.63 19.54 0.45
C GLU A 147 2.49 18.08 0.01
N GLY A 148 3.48 17.24 0.33
CA GLY A 148 3.46 15.81 0.01
C GLY A 148 2.28 15.08 0.65
N VAL A 149 2.05 15.28 1.96
CA VAL A 149 0.91 14.68 2.67
C VAL A 149 -0.41 15.17 2.08
N ARG A 150 -0.51 16.48 1.80
CA ARG A 150 -1.71 17.06 1.18
C ARG A 150 -1.99 16.49 -0.20
N GLY A 151 -0.95 16.31 -1.01
CA GLY A 151 -1.03 15.67 -2.33
C GLY A 151 -1.54 14.23 -2.25
N TYR A 152 -1.00 13.43 -1.32
CA TYR A 152 -1.48 12.06 -1.10
C TYR A 152 -2.92 12.01 -0.60
N LYS A 153 -3.31 12.89 0.34
CA LYS A 153 -4.69 12.97 0.81
C LYS A 153 -5.67 13.26 -0.32
N ARG A 154 -5.34 14.24 -1.17
CA ARG A 154 -6.14 14.56 -2.35
C ARG A 154 -6.22 13.36 -3.31
N LEU A 155 -5.09 12.71 -3.59
CA LEU A 155 -5.07 11.51 -4.43
C LEU A 155 -5.98 10.41 -3.87
N PHE A 156 -5.93 10.17 -2.56
CA PHE A 156 -6.78 9.19 -1.90
C PHE A 156 -8.26 9.56 -1.96
N GLU A 157 -8.61 10.84 -1.85
CA GLU A 157 -9.98 11.31 -1.99
C GLU A 157 -10.50 11.15 -3.43
N ASP A 158 -9.66 11.50 -4.41
CA ASP A 158 -9.98 11.45 -5.84
C ASP A 158 -10.12 9.99 -6.32
N VAL A 159 -9.13 9.14 -6.00
CA VAL A 159 -9.11 7.72 -6.40
C VAL A 159 -10.03 6.86 -5.54
N GLY A 160 -10.16 7.22 -4.27
CA GLY A 160 -11.04 6.52 -3.33
C GLY A 160 -12.51 6.74 -3.61
N GLY A 161 -12.87 7.68 -4.49
CA GLY A 161 -14.21 8.18 -4.68
C GLY A 161 -14.67 8.94 -3.43
N SER A 162 -15.33 10.08 -3.60
CA SER A 162 -15.90 10.85 -2.50
C SER A 162 -16.88 9.98 -1.69
N LEU A 163 -16.41 9.39 -0.60
CA LEU A 163 -17.32 8.94 0.43
C LEU A 163 -17.62 10.18 1.26
N CYS A 164 -18.77 10.79 0.99
CA CYS A 164 -19.33 11.82 1.86
C CYS A 164 -19.70 11.15 3.20
N TRP A 165 -18.71 10.88 4.05
CA TRP A 165 -18.90 10.42 5.43
C TRP A 165 -19.67 11.45 6.29
N ARG A 166 -19.95 12.64 5.74
CA ARG A 166 -20.74 13.69 6.37
C ARG A 166 -22.20 13.27 6.64
N VAL A 167 -22.66 12.12 6.14
CA VAL A 167 -24.02 11.60 6.38
C VAL A 167 -24.12 10.70 7.64
N TRP A 168 -23.02 10.07 8.09
CA TRP A 168 -23.11 9.14 9.22
C TRP A 168 -23.05 9.80 10.61
N TYR A 169 -22.56 11.04 10.71
CA TYR A 169 -22.59 11.81 11.97
C TYR A 169 -23.91 12.57 12.22
N CYS A 170 -24.92 12.46 11.33
CA CYS A 170 -26.23 13.10 11.53
C CYS A 170 -27.34 12.20 12.09
N PHE A 171 -27.12 10.90 12.29
CA PHE A 171 -28.06 10.01 12.97
C PHE A 171 -27.67 9.76 14.44
N GLY A 172 -27.47 10.87 15.17
CA GLY A 172 -27.33 10.89 16.63
C GLY A 172 -28.10 12.04 17.27
N GLY A 173 -29.03 12.65 16.53
CA GLY A 173 -29.84 13.78 16.97
C GLY A 173 -31.27 13.35 17.27
N LEU A 174 -31.51 12.94 18.51
CA LEU A 174 -32.82 12.84 19.14
C LEU A 174 -33.69 14.07 18.81
N ARG A 175 -34.91 13.88 18.32
CA ARG A 175 -36.01 14.81 18.56
C ARG A 175 -37.39 14.10 18.48
N LYS A 176 -37.91 13.87 19.69
CA LYS A 176 -39.30 13.70 20.17
C LYS A 176 -40.25 12.80 19.38
#